data_AF-X0VL55-F1
#
_entry.id   AF-X0VL55-F1
#
_cell.length_a   1.000
_cell.length_b   1.000
_cell.length_c   1.000
_cell.angle_alpha   90.00
_cell.angle_beta   90.00
_cell.angle_gamma   90.00
#
_symmetry.space_group_name_H-M   'P 1'
#
loop_
_entity.id
_entity.type
_entity.pdbx_description
1 polymer ?
#
loop_
_entity_poly.entity_id
_entity_poly.type
_entity_poly.pdbx_seq_one_letter_code
_entity_poly.pdbx_strand_id
1 'polypeptide(L)' 'MSSRHGIVSRLKQKKIHEVIASGKRMDGRGLDEYRDIVVKTGVMEKSH' A
#
# COMPACT_ATOMS: atom_id res chain seq x y z
N MET A 1 -2.95 -20.33 -6.42
CA MET A 1 -3.14 -18.92 -6.82
C MET A 1 -4.28 -18.36 -5.98
N SER A 2 -4.04 -17.33 -5.15
CA SER A 2 -5.05 -16.80 -4.23
C SER A 2 -6.29 -16.33 -5.01
N SER A 3 -7.48 -16.79 -4.61
CA SER A 3 -8.74 -16.59 -5.36
C SER A 3 -9.40 -15.22 -5.14
N ARG A 4 -8.83 -14.35 -4.30
CA ARG A 4 -9.32 -12.99 -4.07
C ARG A 4 -8.36 -11.94 -4.63
N HIS A 5 -8.40 -11.75 -5.94
CA HIS A 5 -7.90 -10.53 -6.55
C HIS A 5 -9.11 -9.61 -6.79
N GLY A 6 -9.11 -8.43 -6.18
CA GLY A 6 -10.10 -7.41 -6.54
C GLY A 6 -9.91 -7.04 -8.01
N ILE A 7 -11.01 -6.89 -8.76
CA ILE A 7 -10.95 -6.46 -10.16
C ILE A 7 -10.36 -5.04 -10.18
N VAL A 8 -9.19 -4.88 -10.81
CA VAL A 8 -8.54 -3.57 -11.01
C VAL A 8 -8.84 -3.07 -12.43
N SER A 9 -9.37 -1.85 -12.55
CA SER A 9 -9.62 -1.26 -13.87
C SER A 9 -8.31 -0.94 -14.60
N ARG A 10 -8.29 -1.10 -15.92
CA ARG A 10 -7.13 -0.75 -16.76
C ARG A 10 -6.72 0.72 -16.61
N LEU A 11 -7.71 1.62 -16.43
CA LEU A 11 -7.49 3.03 -16.14
C LEU A 11 -6.70 3.24 -14.85
N LYS A 12 -7.06 2.53 -13.77
CA LYS A 12 -6.34 2.61 -12.49
C LYS A 12 -4.92 2.09 -12.61
N GLN A 13 -4.72 0.99 -13.34
CA GLN A 13 -3.38 0.44 -13.59
C GLN A 13 -2.51 1.43 -14.37
N LYS A 14 -3.03 2.02 -15.46
CA LYS A 14 -2.33 3.03 -16.24
C LYS A 14 -1.90 4.21 -15.36
N LYS A 15 -2.80 4.69 -14.48
CA LYS A 15 -2.48 5.81 -13.59
C LYS A 15 -1.36 5.49 -12.61
N ILE A 16 -1.33 4.27 -12.07
CA ILE A 16 -0.25 3.81 -11.20
C ILE A 16 1.09 3.82 -11.97
N HIS A 17 1.11 3.34 -13.21
CA HIS A 17 2.34 3.37 -14.03
C HIS A 17 2.84 4.79 -14.29
N GLU A 18 1.95 5.74 -14.62
CA GLU A 18 2.31 7.15 -14.80
C GLU A 18 2.97 7.75 -13.56
N VAL A 19 2.40 7.48 -12.37
CA VAL A 19 2.90 8.05 -11.12
C VAL A 19 4.22 7.39 -10.69
N ILE A 20 4.36 6.07 -10.86
CA ILE A 20 5.63 5.37 -10.62
C ILE A 20 6.75 5.90 -11.53
N ALA A 21 6.45 6.19 -12.80
CA ALA A 21 7.43 6.76 -13.73
C ALA A 21 7.95 8.14 -13.27
N SER A 22 7.18 8.88 -12.47
CA SER A 22 7.62 10.13 -11.83
C SER A 22 8.44 9.94 -10.54
N GLY A 23 8.74 8.69 -10.15
CA GLY A 23 9.45 8.36 -8.91
C GLY A 23 8.60 8.43 -7.64
N LYS A 24 7.27 8.55 -7.78
CA LYS A 24 6.33 8.66 -6.67
C LYS A 24 5.27 7.56 -6.71
N ARG A 25 4.53 7.44 -5.63
CA ARG A 25 3.35 6.57 -5.51
C ARG A 25 2.07 7.41 -5.47
N MET A 26 0.92 6.75 -5.61
CA MET A 26 -0.39 7.40 -5.63
C MET A 26 -0.70 8.23 -4.36
N ASP A 27 -0.06 7.91 -3.24
CA ASP A 27 -0.19 8.59 -1.96
C ASP A 27 0.94 9.61 -1.70
N GLY A 28 1.69 9.98 -2.75
CA GLY A 28 2.72 11.02 -2.71
C GLY A 28 4.09 10.56 -2.20
N ARG A 29 4.18 9.33 -1.68
CA ARG A 29 5.41 8.75 -1.13
C ARG A 29 6.41 8.35 -2.21
N GLY A 30 7.69 8.35 -1.85
CA GLY A 30 8.77 7.76 -2.66
C GLY A 30 8.60 6.25 -2.85
N LEU A 31 9.36 5.68 -3.79
CA LEU A 31 9.30 4.24 -4.09
C LEU A 31 9.76 3.38 -2.89
N ASP A 32 10.77 3.86 -2.17
CA ASP A 32 11.38 3.17 -1.02
C ASP A 32 10.84 3.66 0.33
N GLU A 33 9.88 4.58 0.32
CA GLU A 33 9.28 5.10 1.55
C GLU A 33 8.20 4.15 2.10
N TYR A 34 8.35 3.83 3.39
CA TYR A 34 7.32 3.12 4.16
C TYR A 34 6.06 3.97 4.31
N ARG A 35 4.94 3.31 4.64
CA ARG A 35 3.76 4.04 5.14
C ARG A 35 4.03 4.46 6.58
N ASP A 36 3.20 5.33 7.11
CA ASP A 36 3.18 5.55 8.55
C ASP A 36 2.92 4.22 9.27
N ILE A 37 3.84 3.86 10.18
CA ILE A 37 3.80 2.62 10.96
C ILE A 37 3.54 3.00 12.41
N VAL A 38 2.36 2.62 12.90
CA VAL A 38 1.99 2.83 14.31
C VAL A 38 2.11 1.51 15.06
N VAL A 39 3.09 1.42 15.96
CA VAL A 39 3.28 0.26 16.84
C VAL A 39 2.56 0.52 18.16
N LYS A 40 1.54 -0.29 18.44
CA LYS A 40 0.86 -0.30 19.75
C LYS A 40 1.21 -1.59 20.47
N THR A 41 1.82 -1.49 21.64
CA THR A 41 2.13 -2.62 22.52
C THR A 41 1.00 -2.84 23.51
N GLY A 42 0.77 -4.09 23.94
CA GLY A 42 -0.27 -4.40 24.92
C GLY A 42 -1.70 -4.16 24.41
N VAL A 43 -1.94 -4.20 23.09
CA VAL A 43 -3.28 -4.07 22.49
C VAL A 43 -4.24 -5.11 23.04
N MET A 44 -3.73 -6.27 23.43
CA MET A 44 -4.46 -7.27 24.19
C MET A 44 -3.76 -7.46 25.54
N GLU A 45 -4.45 -7.09 26.62
CA GLU A 45 -3.90 -7.14 27.97
C GLU A 45 -3.63 -8.57 28.45
N LYS A 46 -4.31 -9.58 27.88
CA LYS A 46 -4.27 -10.99 28.32
C LYS A 46 -3.46 -11.93 27.42
N SER A 47 -2.65 -11.41 26.50
CA SER A 47 -1.94 -12.25 25.50
C SER A 47 -0.56 -12.73 25.96
N HIS A 48 -0.30 -12.76 27.26
CA HIS A 48 0.92 -13.30 27.86
C HIS A 48 0.75 -14.78 28.22
#